data_AF-A0A4V2S4U8-F1
#
_entry.id   AF-A0A4V2S4U8-F1
#
_cell.length_a   1.000
_cell.length_b   1.000
_cell.length_c   1.000
_cell.angle_alpha   90.00
_cell.angle_beta   90.00
_cell.angle_gamma   90.00
#
_symmetry.space_group_name_H-M   'P 1'
#
loop_
_entity.id
_entity.type
_entity.pdbx_description
1 polymer ?
#
loop_
_entity_poly.entity_id
_entity_poly.type
_entity_poly.pdbx_seq_one_letter_code
_entity_poly.pdbx_strand_id
1 'polypeptide(L)'
;MKFYDRLDLSRTHLDDVLVVPANRAKALDMARERHLPRQALTRATTHMGFWVYVFQLDADTELGTVTLAGARPGPENVATLPVRQLDHYITPGMPLTEMTGLLASVAEDYPPTALTAVLADSLTKVLDLWADARRNGRPTIDIRDLDRTVTSEFAPAIRAWRTGDAFPCPRLADAAWPEPVPR
;
A
#
# COMPACT_ATOMS: atom_id res chain seq x y z
N MET A 1 -16.00 17.82 11.29
CA MET A 1 -14.99 16.83 11.70
C MET A 1 -14.24 16.39 10.45
N LYS A 2 -12.92 16.50 10.43
CA LYS A 2 -12.11 16.19 9.24
C LYS A 2 -11.45 14.84 9.43
N PHE A 3 -11.56 13.97 8.44
CA PHE A 3 -10.89 12.67 8.43
C PHE A 3 -9.77 12.68 7.41
N TYR A 4 -8.68 11.99 7.71
CA TYR A 4 -7.67 11.68 6.72
C TYR A 4 -8.08 10.42 5.98
N ASP A 5 -7.92 10.40 4.66
CA ASP A 5 -8.20 9.20 3.86
C ASP A 5 -7.21 8.08 4.17
N ARG A 6 -5.96 8.46 4.52
CA ARG A 6 -4.87 7.56 4.92
C ARG A 6 -3.97 8.23 5.96
N LEU A 7 -3.38 7.42 6.82
CA LEU A 7 -2.43 7.85 7.86
C LEU A 7 -1.07 7.19 7.66
N ASP A 8 0.01 7.95 7.86
CA ASP A 8 1.35 7.39 8.01
C ASP A 8 1.69 7.34 9.50
N LEU A 9 1.66 6.14 10.05
CA LEU A 9 2.01 5.84 11.44
C LEU A 9 3.35 5.10 11.50
N SER A 10 4.18 5.21 10.46
CA SER A 10 5.47 4.49 10.38
C SER A 10 6.48 4.89 11.45
N ARG A 11 6.28 6.04 12.10
CA ARG A 11 7.17 6.57 13.15
C ARG A 11 6.55 6.48 14.55
N THR A 12 5.41 5.82 14.67
CA THR A 12 4.62 5.84 15.90
C THR A 12 4.51 4.44 16.48
N HIS A 13 4.72 4.32 17.79
CA HIS A 13 4.40 3.09 18.53
C HIS A 13 2.89 2.95 18.62
N LEU A 14 2.37 1.77 18.27
CA LEU A 14 0.94 1.53 18.12
C LEU A 14 0.35 0.65 19.24
N ASP A 15 1.10 0.45 20.32
CA ASP A 15 0.73 -0.47 21.41
C ASP A 15 -0.61 -0.08 22.06
N ASP A 16 -0.89 1.22 22.11
CA ASP A 16 -2.12 1.77 22.68
C ASP A 16 -3.23 2.00 21.65
N VAL A 17 -3.01 1.69 20.36
CA VAL A 17 -3.96 1.95 19.27
C VAL A 17 -4.71 0.67 18.89
N LEU A 18 -6.01 0.77 18.61
CA LEU A 18 -6.73 -0.31 17.98
C LEU A 18 -6.30 -0.45 16.52
N VAL A 19 -5.43 -1.41 16.29
CA VAL A 19 -4.96 -1.79 14.95
C VAL A 19 -5.66 -3.05 14.50
N VAL A 20 -6.33 -2.99 13.34
CA VAL A 20 -6.91 -4.16 12.69
C VAL A 20 -6.05 -4.51 11.46
N PRO A 21 -5.67 -5.78 11.26
CA PRO A 21 -4.98 -6.23 10.04
C PRO A 21 -5.73 -5.78 8.78
N ALA A 22 -5.05 -5.75 7.62
CA ALA A 22 -5.56 -5.27 6.31
C ALA A 22 -6.74 -6.07 5.70
N ASN A 23 -7.79 -6.32 6.49
CA ASN A 23 -9.02 -6.97 6.11
C ASN A 23 -10.19 -6.05 6.50
N ARG A 24 -10.83 -5.46 5.47
CA ARG A 24 -11.90 -4.50 5.67
C ARG A 24 -13.14 -5.12 6.33
N ALA A 25 -13.45 -6.38 6.05
CA ALA A 25 -14.59 -7.06 6.67
C ALA A 25 -14.37 -7.19 8.18
N LYS A 26 -13.19 -7.68 8.58
CA LYS A 26 -12.78 -7.78 9.99
C LYS A 26 -12.79 -6.44 10.70
N ALA A 27 -12.37 -5.37 10.01
CA ALA A 27 -12.43 -4.03 10.58
C ALA A 27 -13.87 -3.53 10.77
N LEU A 28 -14.79 -3.82 9.84
CA LEU A 28 -16.20 -3.47 9.99
C LEU A 28 -16.90 -4.28 11.09
N ASP A 29 -16.51 -5.54 11.29
CA ASP A 29 -16.99 -6.35 12.41
C ASP A 29 -16.49 -5.77 13.74
N MET A 30 -15.20 -5.44 13.83
CA MET A 30 -14.63 -4.74 14.98
C MET A 30 -15.32 -3.40 15.26
N ALA A 31 -15.67 -2.65 14.22
CA ALA A 31 -16.42 -1.40 14.36
C ALA A 31 -17.78 -1.63 15.03
N ARG A 32 -18.48 -2.71 14.65
CA ARG A 32 -19.76 -3.09 15.25
C ARG A 32 -19.59 -3.51 16.71
N GLU A 33 -18.62 -4.37 17.00
CA GLU A 33 -18.33 -4.87 18.35
C GLU A 33 -17.94 -3.75 19.31
N ARG A 34 -17.18 -2.76 18.83
CA ARG A 34 -16.69 -1.63 19.64
C ARG A 34 -17.59 -0.40 19.58
N HIS A 35 -18.76 -0.49 18.93
CA HIS A 35 -19.67 0.63 18.69
C HIS A 35 -19.00 1.86 18.05
N LEU A 36 -18.00 1.63 17.20
CA LEU A 36 -17.26 2.67 16.50
C LEU A 36 -17.96 3.05 15.19
N PRO A 37 -17.97 4.34 14.82
CA PRO A 37 -18.61 4.78 13.59
C PRO A 37 -17.84 4.24 12.38
N ARG A 38 -18.55 3.63 11.43
CA ARG A 38 -17.93 3.03 10.22
C ARG A 38 -17.14 4.04 9.38
N GLN A 39 -17.56 5.31 9.40
CA GLN A 39 -16.90 6.42 8.69
C GLN A 39 -15.55 6.81 9.31
N ALA A 40 -15.27 6.41 10.55
CA ALA A 40 -13.97 6.60 11.19
C ALA A 40 -12.91 5.60 10.71
N LEU A 41 -13.29 4.60 9.93
CA LEU A 41 -12.36 3.58 9.47
C LEU A 41 -11.36 4.16 8.46
N THR A 42 -10.10 4.23 8.86
CA THR A 42 -9.02 4.84 8.08
C THR A 42 -7.90 3.83 7.83
N ARG A 43 -7.32 3.84 6.63
CA ARG A 43 -6.15 3.01 6.31
C ARG A 43 -4.88 3.67 6.88
N ALA A 44 -4.00 2.88 7.47
CA ALA A 44 -2.71 3.36 7.96
C ALA A 44 -1.54 2.47 7.54
N THR A 45 -0.36 3.07 7.42
CA THR A 45 0.92 2.35 7.29
C THR A 45 1.60 2.28 8.65
N THR A 46 2.14 1.11 9.00
CA THR A 46 2.87 0.87 10.26
C THR A 46 4.38 1.04 10.08
N HIS A 47 5.14 1.04 11.18
CA HIS A 47 6.61 1.14 11.15
C HIS A 47 7.29 -0.01 10.39
N MET A 48 6.64 -1.17 10.30
CA MET A 48 7.12 -2.32 9.54
C MET A 48 6.71 -2.27 8.05
N GLY A 49 6.10 -1.17 7.59
CA GLY A 49 5.63 -1.03 6.21
C GLY A 49 4.34 -1.78 5.89
N PHE A 50 3.70 -2.43 6.87
CA PHE A 50 2.42 -3.10 6.67
C PHE A 50 1.25 -2.13 6.65
N TRP A 51 0.25 -2.44 5.82
CA TRP A 51 -1.04 -1.77 5.83
C TRP A 51 -1.93 -2.33 6.93
N VAL A 52 -2.65 -1.45 7.59
CA VAL A 52 -3.63 -1.76 8.63
C VAL A 52 -4.84 -0.83 8.53
N TYR A 53 -5.88 -1.16 9.27
CA TYR A 53 -7.00 -0.28 9.53
C TYR A 53 -6.96 0.22 10.97
N VAL A 54 -7.26 1.51 11.15
CA VAL A 54 -7.43 2.18 12.44
C VAL A 54 -8.74 2.97 12.43
N PHE A 55 -9.17 3.46 13.58
CA PHE A 55 -10.38 4.26 13.69
C PHE A 55 -10.04 5.69 14.11
N GLN A 56 -10.16 6.63 13.19
CA GLN A 56 -9.98 8.05 13.44
C GLN A 56 -11.22 8.64 14.10
N LEU A 57 -11.07 9.08 15.35
CA LEU A 57 -12.15 9.69 16.13
C LEU A 57 -12.15 11.20 16.00
N ASP A 58 -10.96 11.80 15.85
CA ASP A 58 -10.82 13.22 15.61
C ASP A 58 -9.50 13.52 14.88
N ALA A 59 -9.35 14.73 14.34
CA ALA A 59 -8.06 15.26 13.91
C ALA A 59 -7.98 16.76 14.11
N ASP A 60 -6.83 17.19 14.62
CA ASP A 60 -6.43 18.58 14.69
C ASP A 60 -5.41 18.86 13.59
N THR A 61 -5.85 19.56 12.54
CA THR A 61 -4.98 19.91 11.42
C THR A 61 -4.01 21.04 11.71
N GLU A 62 -4.29 21.89 12.71
CA GLU A 62 -3.38 22.97 13.09
C GLU A 62 -2.19 22.40 13.88
N LEU A 63 -2.46 21.43 14.76
CA LEU A 63 -1.44 20.73 15.53
C LEU A 63 -0.83 19.53 14.79
N GLY A 64 -1.43 19.11 13.68
CA GLY A 64 -0.98 17.93 12.93
C GLY A 64 -1.13 16.64 13.73
N THR A 65 -2.23 16.50 14.46
CA THR A 65 -2.50 15.32 15.30
C THR A 65 -3.78 14.63 14.91
N VAL A 66 -3.83 13.32 15.18
CA VAL A 66 -5.03 12.50 15.03
C VAL A 66 -5.34 11.83 16.35
N THR A 67 -6.61 11.75 16.69
CA THR A 67 -7.07 10.94 17.83
C THR A 67 -7.65 9.64 17.27
N LEU A 68 -7.06 8.52 17.67
CA LEU A 68 -7.45 7.17 17.26
C LEU A 68 -8.15 6.43 18.41
N ALA A 69 -9.01 5.48 18.06
CA ALA A 69 -9.52 4.52 19.05
C ALA A 69 -8.36 3.71 19.65
N GLY A 70 -8.36 3.60 20.97
CA GLY A 70 -7.34 2.87 21.70
C GLY A 70 -7.55 1.35 21.67
N ALA A 71 -6.51 0.58 21.98
CA ALA A 71 -6.54 -0.88 21.95
C ALA A 71 -7.63 -1.47 22.88
N ARG A 72 -7.84 -0.82 24.03
CA ARG A 72 -8.87 -1.19 25.01
C ARG A 72 -10.24 -0.59 24.66
N PRO A 73 -11.35 -1.30 24.92
CA PRO A 73 -12.69 -0.78 24.67
C PRO A 73 -13.03 0.32 25.67
N GLY A 74 -13.78 1.33 25.25
CA GLY A 74 -14.26 2.42 26.09
C GLY A 74 -13.96 3.80 25.48
N PRO A 75 -14.85 4.79 25.64
CA PRO A 75 -14.67 6.14 25.09
C PRO A 75 -13.45 6.88 25.65
N GLU A 76 -12.98 6.50 26.84
CA GLU A 76 -11.77 7.03 27.48
C GLU A 76 -10.47 6.48 26.91
N ASN A 77 -10.53 5.35 26.20
CA ASN A 77 -9.36 4.68 25.65
C ASN A 77 -9.11 5.19 24.23
N VAL A 78 -8.45 6.33 24.14
CA VAL A 78 -8.05 6.97 22.88
C VAL A 78 -6.56 7.27 22.88
N ALA A 79 -5.96 7.25 21.70
CA ALA A 79 -4.55 7.58 21.50
C ALA A 79 -4.45 8.79 20.57
N THR A 80 -3.91 9.90 21.06
CA THR A 80 -3.62 11.07 20.24
C THR A 80 -2.18 11.01 19.77
N LEU A 81 -2.01 10.94 18.45
CA LEU A 81 -0.72 10.73 17.82
C LEU A 81 -0.40 11.89 16.87
N PRO A 82 0.86 12.34 16.80
CA PRO A 82 1.27 13.22 15.72
C PRO A 82 1.19 12.47 14.41
N VAL A 83 0.61 13.11 13.39
CA VAL A 83 0.54 12.55 12.04
C VAL A 83 1.13 13.55 11.08
N ARG A 84 2.01 13.07 10.20
CA ARG A 84 2.35 13.84 9.02
C ARG A 84 1.12 13.86 8.11
N GLN A 85 0.58 15.06 7.86
CA GLN A 85 -0.35 15.26 6.76
C GLN A 85 0.27 14.67 5.50
N LEU A 86 -0.30 13.56 5.04
CA LEU A 86 0.06 12.89 3.79
C LEU A 86 -0.53 13.67 2.62
N ASP A 87 -0.30 14.98 2.55
CA ASP A 87 -0.65 15.73 1.34
C ASP A 87 0.20 15.24 0.16
N HIS A 88 1.34 14.61 0.43
CA HIS A 88 2.21 14.01 -0.57
C HIS A 88 2.84 12.74 0.00
N TYR A 89 2.68 11.61 -0.69
CA TYR A 89 3.44 10.41 -0.39
C TYR A 89 4.93 10.69 -0.56
N ILE A 90 5.64 10.77 0.56
CA ILE A 90 7.02 10.33 0.66
C ILE A 90 6.97 9.20 1.68
N THR A 91 6.64 7.98 1.24
CA THR A 91 7.08 6.78 1.97
C THR A 91 8.53 7.03 2.36
N PRO A 92 8.99 6.79 3.61
CA PRO A 92 10.41 6.82 3.92
C PRO A 92 11.10 5.91 2.91
N GLY A 93 11.69 6.53 1.90
CA GLY A 93 11.83 5.89 0.60
C GLY A 93 12.98 4.94 0.69
N MET A 94 12.71 3.65 0.49
CA MET A 94 13.69 2.78 -0.12
C MET A 94 14.28 3.58 -1.30
N PRO A 95 15.61 3.86 -1.30
CA PRO A 95 16.27 4.54 -2.40
C PRO A 95 15.77 3.98 -3.72
N LEU A 96 15.53 4.83 -4.72
CA LEU A 96 15.03 4.37 -6.02
C LEU A 96 15.83 3.18 -6.52
N THR A 97 17.15 3.22 -6.38
CA THR A 97 18.08 2.14 -6.72
C THR A 97 17.81 0.82 -6.00
N GLU A 98 17.44 0.86 -4.72
CA GLU A 98 17.05 -0.34 -3.96
C GLU A 98 15.69 -0.88 -4.42
N MET A 99 14.75 0.01 -4.76
CA MET A 99 13.45 -0.39 -5.33
C MET A 99 13.61 -1.01 -6.72
N THR A 100 14.47 -0.44 -7.58
CA THR A 100 14.77 -1.02 -8.90
C THR A 100 15.41 -2.40 -8.74
N GLY A 101 16.34 -2.55 -7.79
CA GLY A 101 16.96 -3.84 -7.48
C GLY A 101 15.95 -4.88 -7.00
N LEU A 102 15.04 -4.49 -6.09
CA LEU A 102 13.96 -5.36 -5.61
C LEU A 102 13.04 -5.82 -6.75
N LEU A 103 12.60 -4.90 -7.61
CA LEU A 103 11.74 -5.22 -8.75
C LEU A 103 12.46 -6.12 -9.76
N ALA A 104 13.75 -5.90 -10.00
CA ALA A 104 14.55 -6.77 -10.86
C ALA A 104 14.65 -8.19 -10.28
N SER A 105 14.91 -8.34 -8.97
CA SER A 105 14.91 -9.65 -8.32
C SER A 105 13.54 -10.34 -8.39
N VAL A 106 12.45 -9.58 -8.20
CA VAL A 106 11.09 -10.11 -8.36
C VAL A 106 10.82 -10.51 -9.81
N ALA A 107 11.38 -9.84 -10.82
CA ALA A 107 11.24 -10.25 -12.21
C ALA A 107 12.03 -11.54 -12.50
N GLU A 108 13.23 -11.69 -11.95
CA GLU A 108 14.08 -12.88 -12.11
C GLU A 108 13.47 -14.16 -11.50
N ASP A 109 12.72 -14.01 -10.40
CA ASP A 109 12.05 -15.13 -9.71
C ASP A 109 10.89 -15.75 -10.50
N TYR A 110 10.45 -15.11 -11.60
CA TYR A 110 9.33 -15.55 -12.40
C TYR A 110 9.71 -15.65 -13.88
N PRO A 111 9.09 -16.56 -14.66
CA PRO A 111 9.28 -16.56 -16.10
C PRO A 111 8.93 -15.19 -16.71
N PRO A 112 9.62 -14.73 -17.76
CA PRO A 112 9.39 -13.41 -18.37
C PRO A 112 7.95 -13.19 -18.86
N THR A 113 7.22 -14.28 -19.10
CA THR A 113 5.82 -14.26 -19.53
C THR A 113 4.84 -14.28 -18.36
N ALA A 114 5.29 -14.26 -17.10
CA ALA A 114 4.45 -14.22 -15.92
C ALA A 114 4.00 -12.79 -15.58
N LEU A 115 2.79 -12.64 -15.03
CA LEU A 115 2.16 -11.33 -14.86
C LEU A 115 2.94 -10.52 -13.82
N THR A 116 3.51 -11.21 -12.83
CA THR A 116 4.39 -10.64 -11.82
C THR A 116 5.67 -10.07 -12.43
N ALA A 117 6.33 -10.79 -13.35
CA ALA A 117 7.52 -10.30 -14.04
C ALA A 117 7.19 -9.08 -14.92
N VAL A 118 6.09 -9.15 -15.69
CA VAL A 118 5.62 -8.03 -16.52
C VAL A 118 5.26 -6.80 -15.69
N LEU A 119 4.63 -6.99 -14.52
CA LEU A 119 4.31 -5.91 -13.59
C LEU A 119 5.58 -5.30 -12.98
N ALA A 120 6.54 -6.13 -12.56
CA ALA A 120 7.79 -5.68 -11.99
C ALA A 120 8.61 -4.86 -13.00
N ASP A 121 8.73 -5.34 -14.24
CA ASP A 121 9.39 -4.62 -15.33
C ASP A 121 8.69 -3.30 -15.67
N SER A 122 7.36 -3.30 -15.71
CA SER A 122 6.57 -2.09 -15.97
C SER A 122 6.79 -1.05 -14.88
N LEU A 123 6.78 -1.46 -13.61
CA LEU A 123 7.02 -0.57 -12.47
C LEU A 123 8.45 -0.01 -12.48
N THR A 124 9.45 -0.82 -12.83
CA THR A 124 10.83 -0.38 -13.04
C THR A 124 10.91 0.73 -14.09
N LYS A 125 10.28 0.55 -15.26
CA LYS A 125 10.26 1.57 -16.33
C LYS A 125 9.57 2.87 -15.91
N VAL A 126 8.52 2.78 -15.09
CA VAL A 126 7.85 3.97 -14.52
C VAL A 126 8.76 4.70 -13.54
N LEU A 127 9.51 3.98 -12.70
CA LEU A 127 10.48 4.57 -11.78
C LEU A 127 11.64 5.24 -12.53
N ASP A 128 12.14 4.63 -13.62
CA ASP A 128 13.18 5.22 -14.46
C ASP A 128 12.68 6.52 -15.13
N LEU A 129 11.47 6.50 -15.69
CA LEU A 129 10.83 7.69 -16.26
C LEU A 129 10.70 8.83 -15.23
N TRP A 130 10.37 8.48 -13.98
CA TRP A 130 10.32 9.44 -12.88
C TRP A 130 11.69 9.97 -12.49
N ALA A 131 12.70 9.09 -12.40
CA ALA A 131 14.07 9.48 -12.09
C ALA A 131 14.64 10.42 -13.17
N ASP A 132 14.35 10.14 -14.45
CA ASP A 132 14.74 10.99 -15.58
C ASP A 132 14.04 12.34 -15.58
N ALA A 133 12.72 12.38 -15.34
CA ALA A 133 11.99 13.63 -15.20
C ALA A 133 12.60 14.50 -14.09
N ARG A 134 12.92 13.90 -12.94
CA ARG A 134 13.52 14.58 -11.80
C ARG A 134 14.95 15.08 -12.09
N ARG A 135 15.79 14.27 -12.74
CA ARG A 135 17.14 14.67 -13.20
C ARG A 135 17.09 15.88 -14.13
N ASN A 136 16.04 15.97 -14.94
CA ASN A 136 15.80 17.07 -15.88
C ASN A 136 15.02 18.25 -15.27
N GLY A 137 14.84 18.29 -13.94
CA GLY A 137 14.16 19.40 -13.25
C GLY A 137 12.64 19.47 -13.49
N ARG A 138 12.03 18.41 -14.01
CA ARG A 138 10.58 18.34 -14.23
C ARG A 138 9.90 17.73 -13.01
N PRO A 139 8.97 18.44 -12.33
CA PRO A 139 8.29 17.94 -11.14
C PRO A 139 7.15 16.94 -11.46
N THR A 140 6.79 16.80 -12.74
CA THR A 140 5.66 15.99 -13.21
C THR A 140 6.04 15.17 -14.44
N ILE A 141 5.45 13.99 -14.57
CA ILE A 141 5.51 13.16 -15.78
C ILE A 141 4.20 13.38 -16.56
N ASP A 142 4.28 13.46 -17.89
CA ASP A 142 3.08 13.46 -18.73
C ASP A 142 2.39 12.08 -18.64
N ILE A 143 1.09 12.09 -18.37
CA ILE A 143 0.28 10.87 -18.28
C ILE A 143 0.33 10.04 -19.57
N ARG A 144 0.58 10.67 -20.73
CA ARG A 144 0.74 9.97 -22.02
C ARG A 144 2.02 9.16 -22.07
N ASP A 145 3.10 9.65 -21.46
CA ASP A 145 4.36 8.92 -21.38
C ASP A 145 4.23 7.73 -20.43
N LEU A 146 3.51 7.91 -19.32
CA LEU A 146 3.16 6.85 -18.38
C LEU A 146 2.28 5.77 -19.05
N ASP A 147 1.20 6.19 -19.72
CA ASP A 147 0.26 5.30 -20.38
C ASP A 147 0.94 4.49 -21.49
N ARG A 148 1.82 5.12 -22.28
CA ARG A 148 2.61 4.41 -23.29
C ARG A 148 3.50 3.34 -22.68
N THR A 149 4.21 3.65 -21.59
CA THR A 149 5.12 2.72 -20.91
C THR A 149 4.39 1.55 -20.27
N VAL A 150 3.20 1.78 -19.69
CA VAL A 150 2.41 0.72 -19.04
C VAL A 150 1.65 -0.09 -20.09
N THR A 151 0.97 0.56 -21.02
CA THR A 151 0.09 -0.09 -21.99
C THR A 151 0.88 -0.95 -23.00
N SER A 152 2.12 -0.59 -23.34
CA SER A 152 2.95 -1.44 -24.22
C SER A 152 3.28 -2.80 -23.59
N GLU A 153 3.59 -2.82 -22.29
CA GLU A 153 4.00 -4.02 -21.55
C GLU A 153 2.80 -4.89 -21.19
N PHE A 154 1.67 -4.26 -20.83
CA PHE A 154 0.47 -4.98 -20.44
C PHE A 154 -0.41 -5.40 -21.63
N ALA A 155 -0.23 -4.87 -22.84
CA ALA A 155 -1.05 -5.23 -23.99
C ALA A 155 -1.12 -6.75 -24.28
N PRO A 156 -0.04 -7.55 -24.17
CA PRO A 156 -0.12 -9.01 -24.29
C PRO A 156 -0.94 -9.64 -23.16
N ALA A 157 -0.76 -9.21 -21.91
CA ALA A 157 -1.49 -9.74 -20.75
C ALA A 157 -2.98 -9.38 -20.76
N ILE A 158 -3.30 -8.13 -21.12
CA ILE A 158 -4.68 -7.67 -21.31
C ILE A 158 -5.35 -8.41 -22.46
N ARG A 159 -4.62 -8.68 -23.56
CA ARG A 159 -5.16 -9.49 -24.68
C ARG A 159 -5.46 -10.90 -24.23
N ALA A 160 -4.52 -11.60 -23.58
CA ALA A 160 -4.73 -12.94 -23.05
C ALA A 160 -5.92 -13.01 -22.06
N TRP A 161 -6.02 -12.02 -21.15
CA TRP A 161 -7.16 -11.91 -20.23
C TRP A 161 -8.48 -11.69 -20.96
N ARG A 162 -8.51 -10.89 -22.03
CA ARG A 162 -9.71 -10.61 -22.83
C ARG A 162 -10.10 -11.77 -23.76
N THR A 163 -9.16 -12.58 -24.23
CA THR A 163 -9.43 -13.73 -25.10
C THR A 163 -9.76 -15.01 -24.33
N GLY A 164 -9.56 -15.01 -23.01
CA GLY A 164 -9.75 -16.19 -22.17
C GLY A 164 -8.62 -17.22 -22.32
N ASP A 165 -7.52 -16.84 -22.98
CA ASP A 165 -6.32 -17.65 -23.02
C ASP A 165 -5.67 -17.63 -21.63
N ALA A 166 -5.33 -18.81 -21.12
CA ALA A 166 -4.64 -18.90 -19.84
C ALA A 166 -3.31 -18.17 -19.94
N PHE A 167 -3.21 -17.03 -19.25
CA PHE A 167 -1.93 -16.40 -19.03
C PHE A 167 -1.03 -17.43 -18.32
N PRO A 168 0.21 -17.67 -18.77
CA PRO A 168 1.03 -18.74 -18.22
C PRO A 168 1.14 -18.53 -16.71
N CYS A 169 0.53 -19.42 -15.94
CA CYS A 169 0.70 -19.45 -14.50
C CYS A 169 1.99 -20.25 -14.29
N PRO A 170 3.13 -19.61 -13.97
CA PRO A 170 4.30 -20.39 -13.65
C PRO A 170 3.96 -21.26 -12.44
N ARG A 171 4.26 -22.56 -12.55
CA ARG A 171 4.41 -23.36 -11.33
C ARG A 171 5.57 -22.73 -10.58
N LEU A 172 5.25 -21.97 -9.53
CA LEU A 172 6.21 -21.55 -8.53
C LEU A 172 6.98 -22.80 -8.13
N ALA A 173 8.31 -22.75 -8.18
CA ALA A 173 9.15 -23.84 -7.71
C ALA A 173 8.66 -24.26 -6.32
N ASP A 174 8.56 -25.57 -6.08
CA ASP A 174 7.84 -26.24 -4.97
C ASP A 174 8.27 -25.85 -3.53
N ALA A 175 9.00 -24.76 -3.31
CA ALA A 175 9.69 -24.45 -2.07
C ALA A 175 9.22 -23.21 -1.28
N ALA A 176 8.23 -22.43 -1.75
CA ALA A 176 8.08 -21.06 -1.23
C ALA A 176 6.79 -20.69 -0.49
N TRP A 177 5.93 -21.64 -0.09
CA TRP A 177 4.83 -21.30 0.84
C TRP A 177 4.78 -22.29 2.02
N PRO A 178 4.87 -21.84 3.28
CA PRO A 178 4.49 -22.69 4.40
C PRO A 178 3.02 -23.06 4.21
N GLU A 179 2.70 -24.36 4.29
CA GLU A 179 1.35 -24.85 4.13
C GLU A 179 0.39 -24.08 5.06
N PRO A 180 -0.83 -23.75 4.59
CA PRO A 180 -1.84 -23.15 5.45
C PRO A 180 -2.11 -24.09 6.62
N VAL A 181 -1.89 -23.60 7.83
CA VAL A 181 -2.21 -24.31 9.08
C VAL A 181 -3.67 -24.77 9.00
N PRO A 182 -3.95 -26.09 9.07
CA PRO A 182 -5.31 -26.59 9.02
C PRO A 182 -6.10 -26.09 10.24
N ARG A 183 -7.38 -25.80 9.98
CA ARG A 183 -8.35 -25.22 10.92
C ARG A 183 -8.52 -26.01 12.21
#